data_AF-A0A4Q3CMV3-F1
#
_entry.id   AF-A0A4Q3CMV3-F1
#
_cell.length_a   1.000
_cell.length_b   1.000
_cell.length_c   1.000
_cell.angle_alpha   90.00
_cell.angle_beta   90.00
_cell.angle_gamma   90.00
#
_symmetry.space_group_name_H-M   'P 1'
#
loop_
_entity.id
_entity.type
_entity.pdbx_description
1 polymer ?
#
loop_
_entity_poly.entity_id
_entity_poly.type
_entity_poly.pdbx_seq_one_letter_code
_entity_poly.pdbx_strand_id
1 'polypeptide(L)'
;VLLFTSGNINLEGRKVLSIVGTRQVTSYGADFCRKLIEDLAPLNPVIVSGFAYGVDIVAHQAAMDHNLQTIGVLAHGLNQIYPKVHKKHVAKMEEHGGFLTEFWSSSNPDKENFVKRNRIVAGIAEATIVIESADKGGSLITANLANDYNRDVFAVPGRITDKYSQGCNNLIRSQRANLLTGAADLIYMLNWQLEETKGRPVQKQLFVSLEGDEQRVYDYLQKNGKELMDTIALECELPVFKISSLLLNMELKGVIRPSPGKLFEAI
;
A
#
# COMPACT_ATOMS: atom_id res chain seq x y z
N VAL A 1 6.58 -1.50 -27.08
CA VAL A 1 7.52 -1.03 -26.02
C VAL A 1 8.00 -2.27 -25.27
N LEU A 2 9.29 -2.38 -24.95
CA LEU A 2 9.86 -3.54 -24.28
C LEU A 2 10.64 -3.08 -23.05
N LEU A 3 10.51 -3.81 -21.94
CA LEU A 3 11.22 -3.56 -20.68
C LEU A 3 12.02 -4.80 -20.31
N PHE A 4 13.30 -4.61 -20.01
CA PHE A 4 14.20 -5.65 -19.52
C PHE A 4 14.28 -5.58 -18.00
N THR A 5 14.35 -6.74 -17.37
CA THR A 5 14.48 -6.86 -15.91
C THR A 5 15.67 -7.71 -15.51
N SER A 6 16.19 -7.48 -14.31
CA SER A 6 17.10 -8.38 -13.58
C SER A 6 16.62 -8.50 -12.14
N GLY A 7 16.89 -9.63 -11.48
CA GLY A 7 16.39 -9.94 -10.14
C GLY A 7 14.95 -10.48 -10.11
N ASN A 8 14.38 -10.58 -8.92
CA ASN A 8 13.04 -11.09 -8.67
C ASN A 8 12.04 -9.94 -8.42
N ILE A 9 11.38 -9.46 -9.47
CA ILE A 9 10.41 -8.36 -9.39
C ILE A 9 8.98 -8.90 -9.43
N ASN A 10 8.21 -8.66 -8.36
CA ASN A 10 6.78 -8.94 -8.30
C ASN A 10 5.97 -7.69 -7.95
N LEU A 11 5.17 -7.18 -8.90
CA LEU A 11 4.33 -6.00 -8.72
C LEU A 11 2.85 -6.33 -8.47
N GLU A 12 2.46 -7.59 -8.55
CA GLU A 12 1.06 -8.00 -8.53
C GLU A 12 0.42 -7.75 -7.16
N GLY A 13 -0.64 -6.94 -7.13
CA GLY A 13 -1.37 -6.59 -5.90
C GLY A 13 -0.54 -5.79 -4.89
N ARG A 14 0.61 -5.23 -5.30
CA ARG A 14 1.50 -4.48 -4.42
C ARG A 14 1.31 -2.98 -4.57
N LYS A 15 1.33 -2.29 -3.44
CA LYS A 15 1.42 -0.84 -3.33
C LYS A 15 2.79 -0.37 -3.82
N VAL A 16 2.85 0.55 -4.79
CA VAL A 16 4.13 1.01 -5.39
C VAL A 16 4.37 2.48 -5.12
N LEU A 17 5.51 2.81 -4.51
CA LEU A 17 5.95 4.19 -4.26
C LEU A 17 7.23 4.50 -5.00
N SER A 18 7.26 5.65 -5.66
CA SER A 18 8.51 6.21 -6.16
C SER A 18 9.10 7.17 -5.14
N ILE A 19 10.40 7.04 -4.85
CA ILE A 19 11.13 8.01 -4.02
C ILE A 19 12.28 8.57 -4.85
N VAL A 20 12.30 9.90 -5.04
CA VAL A 20 13.31 10.61 -5.83
C VAL A 20 13.80 11.84 -5.09
N GLY A 21 14.99 12.32 -5.44
CA GLY A 21 15.53 13.51 -4.80
C GLY A 21 16.86 13.98 -5.33
N THR A 22 17.49 14.85 -4.55
CA THR A 22 18.82 15.39 -4.83
C THR A 22 19.88 14.27 -4.81
N ARG A 23 20.90 14.45 -5.65
CA ARG A 23 22.09 13.60 -5.66
C ARG A 23 23.03 13.88 -4.48
N GLN A 24 22.82 15.00 -3.79
CA GLN A 24 23.59 15.44 -2.62
C GLN A 24 22.62 15.58 -1.44
N VAL A 25 22.11 14.44 -0.97
CA VAL A 25 21.15 14.39 0.13
C VAL A 25 21.81 14.84 1.43
N THR A 26 21.11 15.64 2.22
CA THR A 26 21.56 16.04 3.55
C THR A 26 21.31 14.93 4.57
N SER A 27 21.85 15.06 5.79
CA SER A 27 21.49 14.14 6.88
C SER A 27 19.98 14.18 7.16
N TYR A 28 19.38 15.38 7.16
CA TYR A 28 17.95 15.55 7.32
C TYR A 28 17.14 14.77 6.29
N GLY A 29 17.45 14.92 4.99
CA GLY A 29 16.75 14.19 3.93
C GLY A 29 16.95 12.68 4.01
N ALA A 30 18.17 12.24 4.36
CA ALA A 30 18.47 10.81 4.49
C ALA A 30 17.75 10.17 5.69
N ASP A 31 17.73 10.85 6.84
CA ASP A 31 17.06 10.37 8.05
C ASP A 31 15.54 10.35 7.87
N PHE A 32 14.98 11.38 7.23
CA PHE A 32 13.57 11.37 6.84
C PHE A 32 13.25 10.19 5.92
N CYS A 33 14.06 9.94 4.89
CA CYS A 33 13.85 8.82 3.97
C CYS A 33 13.86 7.46 4.69
N ARG A 34 14.82 7.24 5.59
CA ARG A 34 14.91 6.01 6.37
C ARG A 34 13.68 5.85 7.28
N LYS A 35 13.33 6.90 8.00
CA LYS A 35 12.18 6.88 8.91
C LYS A 35 10.87 6.63 8.18
N LEU A 36 10.68 7.29 7.03
CA LEU A 36 9.51 7.09 6.19
C LEU A 36 9.38 5.63 5.75
N ILE A 37 10.47 5.00 5.30
CA ILE A 37 10.46 3.61 4.84
C ILE A 37 10.26 2.65 6.02
N GLU A 38 10.88 2.90 7.16
CA GLU A 38 10.65 2.15 8.41
C GLU A 38 9.16 2.14 8.78
N ASP A 39 8.54 3.32 8.79
CA ASP A 39 7.13 3.47 9.17
C ASP A 39 6.16 2.85 8.14
N LEU A 40 6.56 2.79 6.86
CA LEU A 40 5.78 2.16 5.79
C LEU A 40 6.03 0.65 5.67
N ALA A 41 7.08 0.10 6.29
CA ALA A 41 7.44 -1.31 6.17
C ALA A 41 6.29 -2.29 6.52
N PRO A 42 5.45 -2.04 7.54
CA PRO A 42 4.30 -2.91 7.85
C PRO A 42 3.28 -3.05 6.70
N LEU A 43 3.21 -2.05 5.80
CA LEU A 43 2.33 -2.07 4.63
C LEU A 43 2.95 -2.79 3.43
N ASN A 44 4.21 -3.22 3.56
CA ASN A 44 4.96 -3.96 2.57
C ASN A 44 4.94 -3.33 1.15
N PRO A 45 5.18 -2.00 1.00
CA PRO A 45 5.18 -1.37 -0.31
C PRO A 45 6.42 -1.77 -1.13
N VAL A 46 6.33 -1.60 -2.44
CA VAL A 46 7.47 -1.69 -3.36
C VAL A 46 8.07 -0.31 -3.53
N ILE A 47 9.37 -0.18 -3.25
CA ILE A 47 10.09 1.10 -3.37
C ILE A 47 10.80 1.17 -4.71
N VAL A 48 10.38 2.11 -5.55
CA VAL A 48 10.94 2.36 -6.88
C VAL A 48 11.79 3.63 -6.86
N SER A 49 12.99 3.55 -7.41
CA SER A 49 13.82 4.74 -7.60
C SER A 49 14.78 4.57 -8.78
N GLY A 50 15.59 5.59 -9.04
CA GLY A 50 16.45 5.67 -10.20
C GLY A 50 17.88 5.15 -10.00
N PHE A 51 18.18 4.51 -8.87
CA PHE A 51 19.51 4.01 -8.51
C PHE A 51 20.65 5.06 -8.60
N ALA A 52 20.30 6.35 -8.57
CA ALA A 52 21.25 7.44 -8.60
C ALA A 52 21.89 7.70 -7.23
N TYR A 53 22.87 8.61 -7.18
CA TYR A 53 23.40 9.13 -5.91
C TYR A 53 22.31 9.82 -5.08
N GLY A 54 22.59 9.98 -3.78
CA GLY A 54 21.76 10.76 -2.88
C GLY A 54 20.51 9.99 -2.45
N VAL A 55 19.33 10.60 -2.63
CA VAL A 55 18.06 10.05 -2.14
C VAL A 55 17.77 8.67 -2.70
N ASP A 56 17.98 8.46 -4.00
CA ASP A 56 17.67 7.19 -4.66
C ASP A 56 18.36 6.00 -3.97
N ILE A 57 19.67 6.08 -3.73
CA ILE A 57 20.40 4.99 -3.10
C ILE A 57 20.05 4.84 -1.61
N VAL A 58 19.71 5.93 -0.91
CA VAL A 58 19.23 5.85 0.49
C VAL A 58 17.89 5.13 0.56
N ALA A 59 16.97 5.43 -0.36
CA ALA A 59 15.67 4.77 -0.44
C ALA A 59 15.82 3.26 -0.70
N HIS A 60 16.67 2.88 -1.65
CA HIS A 60 16.96 1.46 -1.92
C HIS A 60 17.57 0.75 -0.70
N GLN A 61 18.55 1.38 -0.03
CA GLN A 61 19.18 0.80 1.16
C GLN A 61 18.18 0.60 2.29
N ALA A 62 17.41 1.63 2.63
CA ALA A 62 16.38 1.55 3.66
C ALA A 62 15.33 0.47 3.32
N ALA A 63 14.90 0.37 2.06
CA ALA A 63 13.97 -0.68 1.63
C ALA A 63 14.56 -2.08 1.88
N MET A 64 15.81 -2.32 1.47
CA MET A 64 16.49 -3.59 1.69
C MET A 64 16.70 -3.89 3.19
N ASP A 65 16.99 -2.89 4.01
CA ASP A 65 17.21 -3.07 5.45
C ASP A 65 15.91 -3.46 6.18
N HIS A 66 14.74 -3.13 5.60
CA HIS A 66 13.42 -3.53 6.08
C HIS A 66 12.81 -4.71 5.29
N ASN A 67 13.61 -5.44 4.51
CA ASN A 67 13.18 -6.57 3.67
C ASN A 67 12.04 -6.24 2.68
N LEU A 68 11.95 -4.98 2.25
CA LEU A 68 10.99 -4.53 1.25
C LEU A 68 11.51 -4.76 -0.16
N GLN A 69 10.60 -5.03 -1.09
CA GLN A 69 10.97 -5.11 -2.48
C GLN A 69 11.37 -3.73 -3.01
N THR A 70 12.50 -3.67 -3.70
CA THR A 70 12.96 -2.43 -4.30
C THR A 70 13.41 -2.58 -5.75
N ILE A 71 13.06 -1.60 -6.58
CA ILE A 71 13.28 -1.63 -8.03
C ILE A 71 14.07 -0.41 -8.46
N GLY A 72 15.28 -0.64 -8.97
CA GLY A 72 16.12 0.37 -9.59
C GLY A 72 15.79 0.47 -11.08
N VAL A 73 15.10 1.53 -11.50
CA VAL A 73 14.89 1.78 -12.93
C VAL A 73 16.18 2.38 -13.47
N LEU A 74 16.80 1.84 -14.53
CA LEU A 74 18.11 2.27 -15.02
C LEU A 74 18.02 3.11 -16.31
N ALA A 75 19.00 4.00 -16.48
CA ALA A 75 19.16 4.85 -17.67
C ALA A 75 20.18 4.29 -18.68
N HIS A 76 20.49 2.99 -18.57
CA HIS A 76 21.47 2.28 -19.37
C HIS A 76 21.09 0.79 -19.41
N GLY A 77 21.84 0.01 -20.20
CA GLY A 77 21.66 -1.44 -20.29
C GLY A 77 22.11 -2.20 -19.04
N LEU A 78 21.64 -3.44 -18.89
CA LEU A 78 21.95 -4.31 -17.76
C LEU A 78 23.39 -4.87 -17.74
N ASN A 79 24.17 -4.74 -18.82
CA ASN A 79 25.56 -5.21 -18.84
C ASN A 79 26.52 -4.32 -18.02
N GLN A 80 26.04 -3.18 -17.55
CA GLN A 80 26.82 -2.24 -16.74
C GLN A 80 25.95 -1.60 -15.66
N ILE A 81 26.62 -1.05 -14.65
CA ILE A 81 25.97 -0.35 -13.55
C ILE A 81 26.56 1.04 -13.42
N TYR A 82 25.69 2.04 -13.48
CA TYR A 82 26.00 3.41 -13.17
C TYR A 82 25.12 3.90 -12.00
N PRO A 83 25.72 4.60 -11.02
CA PRO A 83 27.16 4.87 -10.90
C PRO A 83 27.94 3.63 -10.44
N LYS A 84 29.21 3.53 -10.87
CA LYS A 84 30.08 2.36 -10.59
C LYS A 84 30.22 2.06 -9.09
N VAL A 85 30.20 3.08 -8.23
CA VAL A 85 30.31 2.90 -6.77
C VAL A 85 29.11 2.20 -6.15
N HIS A 86 27.96 2.16 -6.84
CA HIS A 86 26.79 1.43 -6.38
C HIS A 86 26.81 -0.06 -6.75
N LYS A 87 27.85 -0.53 -7.47
CA LYS A 87 28.00 -1.95 -7.83
C LYS A 87 27.91 -2.88 -6.61
N LYS A 88 28.37 -2.42 -5.44
CA LYS A 88 28.29 -3.16 -4.17
C LYS A 88 26.86 -3.43 -3.69
N HIS A 89 25.85 -2.69 -4.17
CA HIS A 89 24.45 -2.84 -3.78
C HIS A 89 23.66 -3.74 -4.73
N VAL A 90 24.21 -4.08 -5.89
CA VAL A 90 23.50 -4.80 -6.96
C VAL A 90 23.00 -6.16 -6.49
N ALA A 91 23.87 -6.97 -5.88
CA ALA A 91 23.50 -8.31 -5.42
C ALA A 91 22.37 -8.27 -4.38
N LYS A 92 22.45 -7.37 -3.39
CA LYS A 92 21.40 -7.20 -2.37
C LYS A 92 20.09 -6.70 -2.98
N MET A 93 20.18 -5.83 -4.00
CA MET A 93 19.00 -5.36 -4.73
C MET A 93 18.32 -6.47 -5.54
N GLU A 94 19.07 -7.32 -6.21
CA GLU A 94 18.51 -8.45 -6.98
C GLU A 94 17.91 -9.54 -6.09
N GLU A 95 18.39 -9.66 -4.85
CA GLU A 95 17.81 -10.53 -3.82
C GLU A 95 16.44 -10.02 -3.34
N HIS A 96 16.32 -8.70 -3.12
CA HIS A 96 15.09 -8.10 -2.60
C HIS A 96 14.10 -7.68 -3.69
N GLY A 97 14.54 -7.57 -4.93
CA GLY A 97 13.77 -7.02 -6.04
C GLY A 97 14.62 -7.04 -7.30
N GLY A 98 14.98 -5.87 -7.81
CA GLY A 98 16.03 -5.82 -8.83
C GLY A 98 16.01 -4.57 -9.68
N PHE A 99 16.28 -4.74 -10.97
CA PHE A 99 16.47 -3.63 -11.91
C PHE A 99 15.51 -3.71 -13.09
N LEU A 100 15.11 -2.55 -13.61
CA LEU A 100 14.24 -2.39 -14.76
C LEU A 100 14.87 -1.40 -15.75
N THR A 101 14.89 -1.69 -17.05
CA THR A 101 15.38 -0.75 -18.06
C THR A 101 14.67 -0.89 -19.39
N GLU A 102 14.48 0.21 -20.11
CA GLU A 102 14.01 0.21 -21.50
C GLU A 102 15.16 0.19 -22.51
N PHE A 103 16.40 0.29 -22.03
CA PHE A 103 17.59 0.40 -22.87
C PHE A 103 18.20 -0.96 -23.14
N TRP A 104 18.72 -1.15 -24.35
CA TRP A 104 19.43 -2.37 -24.73
C TRP A 104 20.64 -2.62 -23.82
N SER A 105 21.01 -3.87 -23.62
CA SER A 105 22.06 -4.24 -22.65
C SER A 105 23.41 -3.55 -22.91
N SER A 106 23.68 -3.12 -24.14
CA SER A 106 24.90 -2.37 -24.54
C SER A 106 24.79 -0.84 -24.41
N SER A 107 23.61 -0.29 -24.09
CA SER A 107 23.40 1.16 -24.02
C SER A 107 24.17 1.81 -22.88
N ASN A 108 24.74 2.99 -23.16
CA ASN A 108 25.53 3.78 -22.21
C ASN A 108 24.66 4.71 -21.35
N PRO A 109 25.14 5.12 -20.17
CA PRO A 109 24.46 6.06 -19.28
C PRO A 109 24.59 7.50 -19.79
N ASP A 110 23.92 7.81 -20.90
CA ASP A 110 23.90 9.16 -21.48
C ASP A 110 22.96 10.10 -20.70
N LYS A 111 23.30 11.39 -20.64
CA LYS A 111 22.52 12.39 -19.87
C LYS A 111 21.03 12.40 -20.25
N GLU A 112 20.73 12.25 -21.54
CA GLU A 112 19.35 12.23 -22.05
C GLU A 112 18.58 11.00 -21.57
N ASN A 113 19.25 9.86 -21.43
CA ASN A 113 18.62 8.61 -20.99
C ASN A 113 18.12 8.73 -19.55
N PHE A 114 18.78 9.52 -18.69
CA PHE A 114 18.29 9.77 -17.33
C PHE A 114 16.96 10.52 -17.34
N VAL A 115 16.78 11.49 -18.24
CA VAL A 115 15.53 12.24 -18.38
C VAL A 115 14.43 11.33 -18.94
N LYS A 116 14.74 10.54 -19.98
CA LYS A 116 13.82 9.56 -20.58
C LYS A 116 13.36 8.53 -19.54
N ARG A 117 14.29 7.97 -18.77
CA ARG A 117 14.02 6.97 -17.74
C ARG A 117 13.01 7.44 -16.68
N ASN A 118 13.06 8.71 -16.28
CA ASN A 118 12.24 9.23 -15.18
C ASN A 118 10.74 9.07 -15.41
N ARG A 119 10.29 8.99 -16.68
CA ARG A 119 8.90 8.68 -17.03
C ARG A 119 8.45 7.31 -16.51
N ILE A 120 9.35 6.32 -16.49
CA ILE A 120 9.05 4.96 -16.01
C ILE A 120 8.94 4.98 -14.49
N VAL A 121 9.87 5.69 -13.83
CA VAL A 121 9.88 5.87 -12.36
C VAL A 121 8.57 6.51 -11.88
N ALA A 122 8.12 7.57 -12.56
CA ALA A 122 6.85 8.22 -12.25
C ALA A 122 5.64 7.35 -12.59
N GLY A 123 5.64 6.68 -13.75
CA GLY A 123 4.47 5.99 -14.27
C GLY A 123 4.13 4.68 -13.56
N ILE A 124 5.15 3.97 -13.05
CA ILE A 124 4.97 2.66 -12.40
C ILE A 124 4.44 2.77 -10.96
N ALA A 125 4.59 3.94 -10.33
CA ALA A 125 4.19 4.17 -8.95
C ALA A 125 2.77 4.73 -8.85
N GLU A 126 2.11 4.46 -7.72
CA GLU A 126 0.85 5.11 -7.33
C GLU A 126 1.11 6.57 -6.93
N ALA A 127 2.22 6.79 -6.21
CA ALA A 127 2.64 8.11 -5.76
C ALA A 127 4.14 8.31 -5.89
N THR A 128 4.55 9.55 -6.12
CA THR A 128 5.95 9.98 -6.20
C THR A 128 6.29 10.91 -5.05
N ILE A 129 7.31 10.53 -4.27
CA ILE A 129 7.79 11.27 -3.11
C ILE A 129 9.10 11.97 -3.49
N VAL A 130 9.12 13.28 -3.33
CA VAL A 130 10.29 14.13 -3.57
C VAL A 130 10.91 14.52 -2.23
N ILE A 131 12.05 13.92 -1.93
CA ILE A 131 12.86 14.27 -0.76
C ILE A 131 13.99 15.16 -1.24
N GLU A 132 14.01 16.41 -0.82
CA GLU A 132 15.04 17.40 -1.17
C GLU A 132 15.31 17.59 -2.68
N SER A 133 14.95 18.74 -3.22
CA SER A 133 15.35 19.16 -4.56
C SER A 133 15.72 20.65 -4.61
N ALA A 134 16.79 20.97 -5.34
CA ALA A 134 17.02 22.35 -5.75
C ALA A 134 15.94 22.82 -6.74
N ASP A 135 15.82 24.13 -6.92
CA ASP A 135 14.84 24.77 -7.81
C ASP A 135 14.88 24.27 -9.26
N LYS A 136 16.05 23.82 -9.74
CA LYS A 136 16.24 23.20 -11.07
C LYS A 136 16.77 21.76 -10.96
N GLY A 137 16.28 21.00 -9.99
CA GLY A 137 16.68 19.61 -9.75
C GLY A 137 16.05 18.62 -10.73
N GLY A 138 16.76 17.53 -11.03
CA GLY A 138 16.27 16.48 -11.93
C GLY A 138 15.06 15.70 -11.37
N SER A 139 14.90 15.64 -10.04
CA SER A 139 13.73 15.03 -9.39
C SER A 139 12.42 15.81 -9.67
N LEU A 140 12.50 17.12 -9.95
CA LEU A 140 11.33 17.92 -10.34
C LEU A 140 10.77 17.47 -11.69
N ILE A 141 11.61 16.92 -12.59
CA ILE A 141 11.15 16.35 -13.84
C ILE A 141 10.25 15.14 -13.56
N THR A 142 10.68 14.24 -12.68
CA THR A 142 9.87 13.09 -12.27
C THR A 142 8.56 13.52 -11.60
N ALA A 143 8.61 14.54 -10.74
CA ALA A 143 7.41 15.10 -10.10
C ALA A 143 6.41 15.70 -11.11
N ASN A 144 6.90 16.41 -12.12
CA ASN A 144 6.03 16.92 -13.19
C ASN A 144 5.42 15.78 -14.01
N LEU A 145 6.22 14.76 -14.39
CA LEU A 145 5.73 13.59 -15.11
C LEU A 145 4.68 12.81 -14.30
N ALA A 146 4.85 12.69 -12.98
CA ALA A 146 3.87 12.07 -12.11
C ALA A 146 2.54 12.84 -12.12
N ASN A 147 2.59 14.18 -12.00
CA ASN A 147 1.39 15.03 -12.16
C ASN A 147 0.73 14.86 -13.53
N ASP A 148 1.52 14.83 -14.61
CA ASP A 148 1.01 14.63 -15.99
C ASP A 148 0.31 13.26 -16.15
N TYR A 149 0.70 12.26 -15.35
CA TYR A 149 0.09 10.94 -15.29
C TYR A 149 -1.06 10.83 -14.28
N ASN A 150 -1.48 11.94 -13.68
CA ASN A 150 -2.46 11.97 -12.58
C ASN A 150 -2.06 11.03 -11.43
N ARG A 151 -0.76 10.97 -11.11
CA ARG A 151 -0.23 10.30 -9.92
C ARG A 151 -0.03 11.32 -8.82
N ASP A 152 -0.30 10.93 -7.59
CA ASP A 152 -0.08 11.80 -6.44
C ASP A 152 1.41 12.11 -6.27
N VAL A 153 1.69 13.37 -6.02
CA VAL A 153 3.05 13.84 -5.74
C VAL A 153 3.10 14.36 -4.32
N PHE A 154 4.13 13.94 -3.60
CA PHE A 154 4.41 14.35 -2.23
C PHE A 154 5.78 15.00 -2.19
N ALA A 155 5.92 16.05 -1.39
CA ALA A 155 7.19 16.73 -1.22
C ALA A 155 7.47 16.98 0.26
N VAL A 156 8.70 16.69 0.67
CA VAL A 156 9.17 16.93 2.05
C VAL A 156 9.49 18.41 2.20
N PRO A 157 8.84 19.14 3.11
CA PRO A 157 9.13 20.55 3.31
C PRO A 157 10.50 20.75 3.98
N GLY A 158 11.08 21.93 3.82
CA GLY A 158 12.30 22.29 4.53
C GLY A 158 12.47 23.80 4.65
N ARG A 159 13.54 24.24 5.33
CA ARG A 159 13.79 25.67 5.56
C ARG A 159 13.89 26.42 4.22
N ILE A 160 13.29 27.60 4.13
CA ILE A 160 13.30 28.43 2.91
C ILE A 160 14.71 28.84 2.46
N THR A 161 15.66 28.88 3.39
CA THR A 161 17.07 29.20 3.16
C THR A 161 17.86 28.02 2.58
N ASP A 162 17.38 26.79 2.75
CA ASP A 162 18.10 25.60 2.35
C ASP A 162 17.93 25.38 0.85
N LYS A 163 19.07 25.35 0.12
CA LYS A 163 19.10 25.20 -1.34
C LYS A 163 18.29 23.99 -1.83
N TYR A 164 18.38 22.86 -1.12
CA TYR A 164 17.69 21.63 -1.48
C TYR A 164 16.23 21.55 -0.99
N SER A 165 15.73 22.55 -0.29
CA SER A 165 14.31 22.64 0.08
C SER A 165 13.51 23.48 -0.89
N GLN A 166 14.16 24.34 -1.69
CA GLN A 166 13.50 25.29 -2.59
C GLN A 166 12.59 24.61 -3.60
N GLY A 167 13.04 23.52 -4.25
CA GLY A 167 12.25 22.78 -5.22
C GLY A 167 11.03 22.12 -4.60
N CYS A 168 11.19 21.47 -3.45
CA CYS A 168 10.09 20.86 -2.71
C CYS A 168 9.06 21.90 -2.26
N ASN A 169 9.52 22.99 -1.65
CA ASN A 169 8.67 24.10 -1.22
C ASN A 169 7.94 24.75 -2.40
N ASN A 170 8.57 24.85 -3.58
CA ASN A 170 7.94 25.38 -4.79
C ASN A 170 6.86 24.45 -5.33
N LEU A 171 7.05 23.12 -5.31
CA LEU A 171 6.01 22.16 -5.69
C LEU A 171 4.79 22.29 -4.78
N ILE A 172 5.00 22.36 -3.46
CA ILE A 172 3.93 22.52 -2.46
C ILE A 172 3.20 23.85 -2.68
N ARG A 173 3.94 24.96 -2.77
CA ARG A 173 3.38 26.30 -2.98
C ARG A 173 2.55 26.39 -4.26
N SER A 174 2.96 25.68 -5.31
CA SER A 174 2.29 25.70 -6.62
C SER A 174 1.17 24.66 -6.72
N GLN A 175 0.79 23.99 -5.62
CA GLN A 175 -0.24 22.95 -5.60
C GLN A 175 0.06 21.79 -6.58
N ARG A 176 1.34 21.48 -6.78
CA ARG A 176 1.83 20.36 -7.59
C ARG A 176 2.34 19.19 -6.76
N ALA A 177 2.37 19.35 -5.44
CA ALA A 177 2.68 18.29 -4.51
C ALA A 177 1.98 18.54 -3.18
N ASN A 178 1.56 17.47 -2.54
CA ASN A 178 1.09 17.47 -1.17
C ASN A 178 2.29 17.57 -0.22
N LEU A 179 2.12 18.30 0.88
CA LEU A 179 3.13 18.38 1.92
C LEU A 179 3.21 17.05 2.67
N LEU A 180 4.41 16.49 2.78
CA LEU A 180 4.65 15.21 3.45
C LEU A 180 5.46 15.42 4.74
N THR A 181 4.85 15.16 5.89
CA THR A 181 5.51 15.18 7.21
C THR A 181 5.86 13.78 7.72
N GLY A 182 5.20 12.74 7.22
CA GLY A 182 5.49 11.36 7.59
C GLY A 182 4.62 10.34 6.85
N ALA A 183 4.75 9.08 7.21
CA ALA A 183 4.03 7.98 6.57
C ALA A 183 2.50 8.09 6.71
N ALA A 184 2.00 8.63 7.83
CA ALA A 184 0.57 8.76 8.10
C ALA A 184 -0.15 9.61 7.04
N ASP A 185 0.49 10.72 6.59
CA ASP A 185 -0.06 11.59 5.55
C ASP A 185 -0.26 10.81 4.25
N LEU A 186 0.75 10.02 3.86
CA LEU A 186 0.70 9.20 2.65
C LEU A 186 -0.39 8.13 2.74
N ILE A 187 -0.47 7.42 3.87
CA ILE A 187 -1.46 6.37 4.10
C ILE A 187 -2.87 6.95 4.00
N TYR A 188 -3.10 8.09 4.64
CA TYR A 188 -4.38 8.79 4.63
C TYR A 188 -4.75 9.26 3.22
N MET A 189 -3.84 9.95 2.54
CA MET A 189 -4.11 10.55 1.22
C MET A 189 -4.28 9.52 0.11
N LEU A 190 -3.52 8.42 0.15
CA LEU A 190 -3.67 7.31 -0.81
C LEU A 190 -4.81 6.34 -0.44
N ASN A 191 -5.52 6.60 0.67
CA ASN A 191 -6.55 5.72 1.21
C ASN A 191 -6.05 4.27 1.32
N TRP A 192 -4.80 4.11 1.74
CA TRP A 192 -4.20 2.80 1.91
C TRP A 192 -4.84 2.14 3.11
N GLN A 193 -5.74 1.20 2.86
CA GLN A 193 -6.23 0.34 3.91
C GLN A 193 -5.00 -0.41 4.46
N LEU A 194 -4.70 -0.16 5.73
CA LEU A 194 -4.02 -1.13 6.55
C LEU A 194 -4.90 -2.36 6.40
N GLU A 195 -4.39 -3.43 5.76
CA GLU A 195 -5.15 -4.67 5.80
C GLU A 195 -5.43 -4.91 7.29
N GLU A 196 -6.69 -4.82 7.69
CA GLU A 196 -7.12 -5.47 8.90
C GLU A 196 -6.59 -6.88 8.71
N THR A 197 -5.55 -7.23 9.48
CA THR A 197 -4.95 -8.56 9.51
C THR A 197 -6.12 -9.49 9.37
N LYS A 198 -6.31 -10.13 8.21
CA LYS A 198 -7.52 -10.92 7.93
C LYS A 198 -7.70 -11.77 9.15
N GLY A 199 -8.64 -11.37 10.02
CA GLY A 199 -8.71 -11.90 11.37
C GLY A 199 -8.76 -13.38 11.14
N ARG A 200 -7.79 -14.14 11.71
CA ARG A 200 -7.75 -15.62 11.58
C ARG A 200 -9.19 -16.06 11.47
N PRO A 201 -9.64 -16.63 10.35
CA PRO A 201 -11.06 -16.85 10.14
C PRO A 201 -11.52 -17.53 11.39
N VAL A 202 -12.27 -16.81 12.22
CA VAL A 202 -12.74 -17.35 13.49
C VAL A 202 -13.55 -18.51 12.99
N GLN A 203 -13.05 -19.72 13.24
CA GLN A 203 -13.66 -20.93 12.75
C GLN A 203 -15.08 -20.84 13.29
N LYS A 204 -16.03 -20.49 12.40
CA LYS A 204 -17.45 -20.56 12.73
C LYS A 204 -17.60 -22.00 13.18
N GLN A 205 -17.94 -22.21 14.45
CA GLN A 205 -18.11 -23.56 14.96
C GLN A 205 -19.05 -24.26 13.97
N LEU A 206 -18.52 -25.26 13.25
CA LEU A 206 -19.21 -25.90 12.13
C LEU A 206 -20.47 -26.66 12.59
N PHE A 207 -20.67 -26.75 13.90
CA PHE A 207 -21.79 -27.41 14.54
C PHE A 207 -22.27 -26.53 15.70
N VAL A 208 -23.27 -25.70 15.44
CA VAL A 208 -24.10 -25.17 16.54
C VAL A 208 -24.95 -26.35 17.00
N SER A 209 -24.69 -26.89 18.18
CA SER A 209 -25.59 -27.86 18.80
C SER A 209 -26.81 -27.11 19.33
N LEU A 210 -27.96 -27.34 18.69
CA LEU A 210 -29.26 -26.90 19.20
C LEU A 210 -29.79 -27.99 20.13
N GLU A 211 -30.16 -27.60 21.35
CA GLU A 211 -30.68 -28.54 22.35
C GLU A 211 -32.16 -28.29 22.63
N GLY A 212 -32.95 -29.37 22.65
CA GLY A 212 -34.35 -29.36 23.09
C GLY A 212 -35.24 -28.36 22.36
N ASP A 213 -35.61 -27.29 23.06
CA ASP A 213 -36.52 -26.24 22.59
C ASP A 213 -35.93 -25.45 21.41
N GLU A 214 -34.60 -25.28 21.33
CA GLU A 214 -33.94 -24.57 20.22
C GLU A 214 -34.09 -25.31 18.89
N GLN A 215 -33.95 -26.64 18.90
CA GLN A 215 -34.10 -27.46 17.69
C GLN A 215 -35.55 -27.42 17.19
N ARG A 216 -36.52 -27.50 18.10
CA ARG A 216 -37.95 -27.39 17.75
C ARG A 216 -38.29 -26.08 17.04
N VAL A 217 -37.79 -24.97 17.57
CA VAL A 217 -38.00 -23.64 16.95
C VAL A 217 -37.30 -23.54 15.61
N TYR A 218 -36.08 -24.08 15.49
CA TYR A 218 -35.34 -24.08 14.22
C TYR A 218 -36.05 -24.92 13.14
N ASP A 219 -36.50 -26.12 13.47
CA ASP A 219 -37.22 -27.01 12.56
C ASP A 219 -38.55 -26.38 12.09
N TYR A 220 -39.27 -25.71 13.02
CA TYR A 220 -40.49 -24.98 12.71
C TYR A 220 -40.23 -23.83 11.72
N LEU A 221 -39.22 -22.99 11.99
CA LEU A 221 -38.85 -21.87 11.12
C LEU A 221 -38.28 -22.33 9.77
N GLN A 222 -37.59 -23.47 9.73
CA GLN A 222 -37.11 -24.04 8.47
C GLN A 222 -38.26 -24.52 7.58
N LYS A 223 -39.34 -25.03 8.18
CA LYS A 223 -40.52 -25.53 7.45
C LYS A 223 -41.48 -24.41 7.04
N ASN A 224 -41.73 -23.44 7.92
CA ASN A 224 -42.77 -22.42 7.73
C ASN A 224 -42.21 -21.07 7.26
N GLY A 225 -40.89 -20.86 7.33
CA GLY A 225 -40.24 -19.64 6.90
C GLY A 225 -40.28 -18.55 7.97
N LYS A 226 -40.58 -17.31 7.54
CA LYS A 226 -40.60 -16.12 8.40
C LYS A 226 -41.88 -16.08 9.23
N GLU A 227 -41.76 -16.10 10.55
CA GLU A 227 -42.91 -16.13 11.45
C GLU A 227 -42.79 -15.17 12.63
N LEU A 228 -43.93 -14.78 13.19
CA LEU A 228 -43.98 -13.89 14.36
C LEU A 228 -43.61 -14.65 15.63
N MET A 229 -42.97 -13.94 16.56
CA MET A 229 -42.60 -14.47 17.89
C MET A 229 -43.77 -15.19 18.59
N ASP A 230 -44.97 -14.61 18.56
CA ASP A 230 -46.15 -15.16 19.22
C ASP A 230 -46.65 -16.44 18.53
N THR A 231 -46.55 -16.50 17.19
CA THR A 231 -46.87 -17.71 16.41
C THR A 231 -45.90 -18.84 16.72
N ILE A 232 -44.59 -18.53 16.79
CA ILE A 232 -43.55 -19.50 17.14
C ILE A 232 -43.80 -20.06 18.55
N ALA A 233 -44.15 -19.20 19.51
CA ALA A 233 -44.46 -19.64 20.87
C ALA A 233 -45.68 -20.58 20.92
N LEU A 234 -46.72 -20.28 20.14
CA LEU A 234 -47.93 -21.09 20.07
C LEU A 234 -47.67 -22.46 19.43
N GLU A 235 -47.04 -22.48 18.26
CA GLU A 235 -46.84 -23.70 17.46
C GLU A 235 -45.73 -24.61 18.01
N CYS A 236 -44.73 -24.04 18.69
CA CYS A 236 -43.69 -24.82 19.38
C CYS A 236 -44.09 -25.23 20.82
N GLU A 237 -45.32 -24.90 21.25
CA GLU A 237 -45.84 -25.16 22.61
C GLU A 237 -44.91 -24.62 23.72
N LEU A 238 -44.33 -23.44 23.51
CA LEU A 238 -43.39 -22.82 24.43
C LEU A 238 -44.05 -21.68 25.22
N PRO A 239 -43.79 -21.56 26.54
CA PRO A 239 -44.26 -20.42 27.31
C PRO A 239 -43.70 -19.11 26.74
N VAL A 240 -44.58 -18.11 26.53
CA VAL A 240 -44.21 -16.81 25.94
C VAL A 240 -43.05 -16.12 26.69
N PHE A 241 -42.93 -16.31 28.00
CA PHE A 241 -41.83 -15.72 28.79
C PHE A 241 -40.45 -16.33 28.48
N LYS A 242 -40.39 -17.55 27.91
CA LYS A 242 -39.14 -18.22 27.50
C LYS A 242 -38.74 -17.92 26.07
N ILE A 243 -39.68 -17.54 25.20
CA ILE A 243 -39.42 -17.44 23.76
C ILE A 243 -38.38 -16.36 23.44
N SER A 244 -38.45 -15.20 24.11
CA SER A 244 -37.56 -14.07 23.83
C SER A 244 -36.10 -14.37 24.15
N SER A 245 -35.83 -15.06 25.26
CA SER A 245 -34.46 -15.44 25.64
C SER A 245 -33.94 -16.58 24.76
N LEU A 246 -34.81 -17.51 24.36
CA LEU A 246 -34.47 -18.59 23.44
C LEU A 246 -34.10 -18.05 22.06
N LEU A 247 -34.94 -17.18 21.48
CA LEU A 247 -34.70 -16.56 20.18
C LEU A 247 -33.45 -15.68 20.20
N LEU A 248 -33.20 -14.94 21.29
CA LEU A 248 -31.96 -14.17 21.45
C LEU A 248 -30.73 -15.08 21.48
N ASN A 249 -30.78 -16.21 22.20
CA ASN A 249 -29.66 -17.16 22.22
C ASN A 249 -29.43 -17.80 20.84
N MET A 250 -30.50 -18.12 20.11
CA MET A 250 -30.43 -18.65 18.75
C MET A 250 -29.90 -17.61 17.75
N GLU A 251 -30.23 -16.33 17.92
CA GLU A 251 -29.67 -15.22 17.16
C GLU A 251 -28.17 -15.05 17.45
N LEU A 252 -27.77 -15.10 18.73
CA LEU A 252 -26.36 -15.04 19.14
C LEU A 252 -25.54 -16.24 18.63
N LYS A 253 -26.18 -17.40 18.51
CA LYS A 253 -25.61 -18.61 17.87
C LYS A 253 -25.56 -18.51 16.34
N GLY A 254 -26.22 -17.51 15.74
CA GLY A 254 -26.25 -17.29 14.30
C GLY A 254 -27.05 -18.33 13.52
N VAL A 255 -28.04 -18.98 14.16
CA VAL A 255 -28.92 -19.97 13.50
C VAL A 255 -30.26 -19.35 13.06
N ILE A 256 -30.66 -18.22 13.62
CA ILE A 256 -31.84 -17.48 13.18
C ILE A 256 -31.50 -16.01 13.03
N ARG A 257 -32.27 -15.28 12.22
CA ARG A 257 -32.17 -13.82 12.10
C ARG A 257 -33.51 -13.13 12.35
N PRO A 258 -33.53 -11.99 13.07
CA PRO A 258 -34.71 -11.16 13.15
C PRO A 258 -34.92 -10.39 11.85
N SER A 259 -36.20 -10.20 11.50
CA SER A 259 -36.67 -9.37 10.40
C SER A 259 -37.56 -8.23 10.97
N PRO A 260 -37.73 -7.12 10.22
CA PRO A 260 -38.63 -6.05 10.61
C PRO A 260 -40.04 -6.57 10.95
N GLY A 261 -40.64 -6.07 12.03
CA GLY A 261 -41.98 -6.48 12.46
C GLY A 261 -42.03 -7.63 13.47
N LYS A 262 -40.94 -7.90 14.22
CA LYS A 262 -40.82 -9.02 15.18
C LYS A 262 -40.95 -10.40 14.53
N LEU A 263 -40.55 -10.48 13.27
CA LEU A 263 -40.48 -11.73 12.52
C LEU A 263 -39.11 -12.38 12.73
N PHE A 264 -39.07 -13.70 12.76
CA PHE A 264 -37.84 -14.49 12.84
C PHE A 264 -37.82 -15.52 11.72
N GLU A 265 -36.63 -15.84 11.23
CA GLU A 265 -36.42 -16.89 10.23
C GLU A 265 -35.12 -17.67 10.50
N ALA A 266 -35.11 -18.93 10.10
CA ALA A 266 -33.91 -19.76 10.11
C ALA A 266 -32.90 -19.27 9.08
N ILE A 267 -31.62 -19.33 9.44
CA ILE A 267 -30.46 -19.11 8.54
C ILE A 267 -30.05 -20.45 7.91
#